data_AF-A0A952FDW7-F1
#
_entry.id   AF-A0A952FDW7-F1
#
_cell.length_a   1.000
_cell.length_b   1.000
_cell.length_c   1.000
_cell.angle_alpha   90.00
_cell.angle_beta   90.00
_cell.angle_gamma   90.00
#
_symmetry.space_group_name_H-M   'P 1'
#
loop_
_entity.id
_entity.type
_entity.pdbx_description
1 polymer ?
#
loop_
_entity_poly.entity_id
_entity_poly.type
_entity_poly.pdbx_seq_one_letter_code
_entity_poly.pdbx_strand_id
1 'polypeptide(L)'
;MTWFLRNWPDVLFSLWEHIAISLTALVIAFALSLVIGVVAARREKLYGAVMTVSGFLYTIPTLAFLAFLIPVVGLGRTNAIITMVAFSLMILIRSVATGIREVPADIIDAARGMGMNKAQIMRR
;
A
#
# COMPACT_ATOMS: atom_id res chain seq x y z
N MET A 1 -19.16 -31.61 -7.40
CA MET A 1 -18.49 -30.95 -8.55
C MET A 1 -19.46 -30.39 -9.60
N THR A 2 -20.72 -30.83 -9.67
CA THR A 2 -21.70 -30.37 -10.67
C THR A 2 -22.23 -28.95 -10.46
N TRP A 3 -22.28 -28.44 -9.22
CA TRP A 3 -22.71 -27.06 -8.93
C TRP A 3 -21.80 -26.02 -9.59
N PHE A 4 -20.49 -26.23 -9.51
CA PHE A 4 -19.50 -25.30 -10.05
C PHE A 4 -19.58 -25.21 -11.58
N LEU A 5 -19.75 -26.35 -12.25
CA LEU A 5 -19.95 -26.41 -13.70
C LEU A 5 -21.26 -25.71 -14.14
N ARG A 6 -22.27 -25.69 -13.27
CA ARG A 6 -23.57 -25.05 -13.55
C ARG A 6 -23.58 -23.54 -13.28
N ASN A 7 -22.81 -23.07 -12.30
CA ASN A 7 -22.75 -21.65 -11.88
C ASN A 7 -21.42 -20.99 -12.29
N TRP A 8 -20.71 -21.58 -13.24
CA TRP A 8 -19.45 -21.05 -13.75
C TRP A 8 -19.51 -19.57 -14.19
N PRO A 9 -20.59 -19.09 -14.84
CA PRO A 9 -20.74 -17.67 -15.17
C PRO A 9 -20.77 -16.76 -13.94
N ASP A 10 -21.48 -17.15 -12.88
CA ASP A 10 -21.60 -16.36 -11.65
C ASP A 10 -20.28 -16.32 -10.87
N VAL A 11 -19.54 -17.43 -10.88
CA VAL A 11 -18.19 -17.50 -10.31
C VAL A 11 -17.24 -16.57 -11.05
N LEU A 12 -17.25 -16.59 -12.39
CA LEU A 12 -16.43 -15.68 -13.20
C LEU A 12 -16.78 -14.21 -12.96
N PHE A 13 -18.07 -13.90 -12.86
CA PHE A 13 -18.54 -12.55 -12.56
C PHE A 13 -18.06 -12.08 -11.17
N SER A 14 -18.21 -12.93 -10.15
CA SER A 14 -17.78 -12.62 -8.78
C SER A 14 -16.25 -12.48 -8.69
N LEU A 15 -15.51 -13.31 -9.42
CA LEU A 15 -14.05 -13.20 -9.52
C LEU A 15 -13.65 -11.87 -10.15
N TRP A 16 -14.31 -11.47 -11.24
CA TRP A 16 -14.07 -10.20 -11.89
C TRP A 16 -14.35 -9.01 -10.97
N GLU A 17 -15.46 -9.05 -10.24
CA GLU A 17 -15.79 -8.04 -9.24
C GLU A 17 -14.72 -7.94 -8.15
N HIS A 18 -14.26 -9.08 -7.63
CA HIS A 18 -13.20 -9.11 -6.62
C HIS A 18 -11.89 -8.54 -7.14
N ILE A 19 -11.50 -8.89 -8.38
CA ILE A 19 -10.31 -8.35 -9.04
C ILE A 19 -10.43 -6.83 -9.22
N ALA A 20 -11.58 -6.34 -9.69
CA ALA A 20 -11.81 -4.92 -9.91
C ALA A 20 -11.71 -4.11 -8.60
N ILE A 21 -12.32 -4.59 -7.51
CA ILE A 21 -12.25 -3.97 -6.19
C ILE A 21 -10.81 -3.96 -5.68
N SER A 22 -10.13 -5.11 -5.77
CA SER A 22 -8.76 -5.28 -5.26
C SER A 22 -7.76 -4.42 -6.01
N LEU A 23 -7.82 -4.40 -7.36
CA LEU A 23 -6.96 -3.55 -8.18
C LEU A 23 -7.20 -2.07 -7.92
N THR A 24 -8.45 -1.65 -7.78
CA THR A 24 -8.79 -0.26 -7.46
C THR A 24 -8.17 0.16 -6.13
N ALA A 25 -8.34 -0.64 -5.09
CA ALA A 25 -7.75 -0.39 -3.79
C ALA A 25 -6.21 -0.38 -3.84
N LEU A 26 -5.61 -1.33 -4.55
CA LEU A 26 -4.16 -1.44 -4.70
C LEU A 26 -3.56 -0.23 -5.40
N VAL A 27 -4.14 0.22 -6.52
CA VAL A 27 -3.65 1.38 -7.28
C VAL A 27 -3.69 2.64 -6.43
N ILE A 28 -4.80 2.85 -5.70
CA ILE A 28 -4.94 4.00 -4.78
C ILE A 28 -3.89 3.92 -3.66
N ALA A 29 -3.78 2.77 -3.00
CA ALA A 29 -2.83 2.57 -1.91
C ALA A 29 -1.38 2.73 -2.39
N PHE A 30 -1.06 2.22 -3.57
CA PHE A 30 0.27 2.33 -4.17
C PHE A 30 0.62 3.78 -4.48
N ALA A 31 -0.26 4.53 -5.15
CA ALA A 31 -0.03 5.94 -5.45
C ALA A 31 0.21 6.76 -4.17
N LEU A 32 -0.62 6.56 -3.15
CA LEU A 32 -0.45 7.21 -1.85
C LEU A 32 0.84 6.78 -1.15
N SER A 33 1.18 5.49 -1.20
CA SER A 33 2.39 4.96 -0.57
C SER A 33 3.67 5.48 -1.20
N LEU A 34 3.68 5.73 -2.51
CA LEU A 34 4.84 6.30 -3.19
C LEU A 34 5.10 7.71 -2.66
N VAL A 35 4.05 8.54 -2.56
CA VAL A 35 4.18 9.90 -2.05
C VAL A 35 4.63 9.89 -0.59
N ILE A 36 3.92 9.16 0.27
CA ILE A 36 4.19 9.15 1.71
C ILE A 36 5.53 8.47 2.00
N GLY A 37 5.81 7.34 1.37
CA GLY A 37 7.04 6.56 1.55
C GLY A 37 8.29 7.29 1.11
N VAL A 38 8.27 7.95 -0.05
CA VAL A 38 9.39 8.78 -0.53
C VAL A 38 9.64 9.96 0.42
N VAL A 39 8.58 10.64 0.89
CA VAL A 39 8.72 11.75 1.84
C VAL A 39 9.27 11.27 3.19
N ALA A 40 8.76 10.15 3.69
CA ALA A 40 9.20 9.55 4.95
C ALA A 40 10.67 9.10 4.89
N ALA A 41 11.11 8.51 3.78
CA ALA A 41 12.48 8.05 3.59
C ALA A 41 13.50 9.19 3.78
N ARG A 42 13.14 10.42 3.37
CA ARG A 42 14.03 11.59 3.42
C ARG A 42 14.26 12.17 4.80
N ARG A 43 13.44 11.85 5.81
CA ARG A 43 13.59 12.42 7.17
C ARG A 43 13.47 11.33 8.24
N GLU A 44 14.52 11.18 9.04
CA GLU A 44 14.60 10.17 10.11
C GLU A 44 13.40 10.17 11.05
N LYS A 45 12.99 11.36 11.51
CA LYS A 45 11.83 11.51 12.38
C LYS A 45 10.51 11.07 11.72
N LEU A 46 10.34 11.37 10.42
CA LEU A 46 9.14 10.95 9.69
C LEU A 46 9.13 9.45 9.43
N TYR A 47 10.28 8.88 9.07
CA TYR A 47 10.42 7.42 8.95
C TYR A 47 10.03 6.72 10.25
N GLY A 48 10.62 7.13 11.39
CA GLY A 48 10.28 6.57 12.69
C GLY A 48 8.79 6.67 13.00
N ALA A 49 8.19 7.86 12.86
CA ALA A 49 6.77 8.07 13.11
C ALA A 49 5.89 7.18 12.22
N VAL A 50 6.18 7.11 10.92
CA VAL A 50 5.45 6.29 9.95
C VAL A 50 5.59 4.80 10.27
N MET A 51 6.76 4.32 10.68
CA MET A 51 6.97 2.93 11.07
C MET A 51 6.21 2.56 12.33
N THR A 52 6.19 3.44 13.34
CA THR A 52 5.43 3.24 14.57
C THR A 52 3.93 3.22 14.30
N VAL A 53 3.42 4.20 13.55
CA VAL A 53 1.99 4.30 13.21
C VAL A 53 1.55 3.10 12.37
N SER A 54 2.28 2.78 11.29
CA SER A 54 1.96 1.61 10.46
C SER A 54 2.01 0.30 11.25
N GLY A 55 3.00 0.14 12.13
CA GLY A 55 3.11 -1.03 13.00
C GLY A 55 1.92 -1.17 13.94
N PHE A 56 1.51 -0.08 14.59
CA PHE A 56 0.35 -0.08 15.49
C PHE A 56 -0.93 -0.42 14.75
N LEU A 57 -1.24 0.28 13.65
CA LEU A 57 -2.49 0.03 12.96
C LEU A 57 -2.52 -1.38 12.31
N TYR A 58 -1.37 -1.98 11.95
CA TYR A 58 -1.31 -3.35 11.40
C TYR A 58 -1.74 -4.42 12.43
N THR A 59 -1.75 -4.09 13.72
CA THR A 59 -2.29 -4.98 14.76
C THR A 59 -3.81 -5.09 14.73
N ILE A 60 -4.50 -4.13 14.09
CA ILE A 60 -5.95 -4.16 13.96
C ILE A 60 -6.32 -5.24 12.94
N PRO A 61 -7.17 -6.22 13.28
CA PRO A 61 -7.59 -7.22 12.30
C PRO A 61 -8.48 -6.58 11.23
N THR A 62 -8.26 -6.94 9.97
CA THR A 62 -8.97 -6.35 8.82
C THR A 62 -10.48 -6.50 8.92
N LEU A 63 -10.97 -7.63 9.44
CA LEU A 63 -12.40 -7.86 9.68
C LEU A 63 -12.99 -6.87 10.70
N ALA A 64 -12.25 -6.52 11.76
CA ALA A 64 -12.72 -5.56 12.75
C ALA A 64 -12.76 -4.14 12.17
N PHE A 65 -11.78 -3.77 11.34
CA PHE A 65 -11.78 -2.47 10.67
C PHE A 65 -12.94 -2.33 9.68
N LEU A 66 -13.23 -3.40 8.92
CA LEU A 66 -14.39 -3.46 8.03
C LEU A 66 -15.69 -3.27 8.81
N ALA A 67 -15.86 -4.01 9.92
CA ALA A 67 -17.04 -3.92 10.78
C ALA A 67 -17.18 -2.53 11.42
N PHE A 68 -16.07 -1.94 11.86
CA PHE A 68 -16.02 -0.60 12.44
C PHE A 68 -16.49 0.49 11.46
N LEU A 69 -16.25 0.32 10.16
CA LEU A 69 -16.67 1.27 9.13
C LEU A 69 -18.14 1.14 8.73
N ILE A 70 -18.83 0.05 9.07
CA ILE A 70 -20.23 -0.19 8.66
C ILE A 70 -21.17 0.96 9.08
N PRO A 71 -21.14 1.49 10.31
CA PRO A 71 -22.07 2.56 10.71
C PRO A 71 -21.88 3.88 9.92
N VAL A 72 -20.70 4.10 9.34
CA VAL A 72 -20.34 5.36 8.67
C VAL A 72 -20.45 5.23 7.15
N VAL A 73 -19.93 4.13 6.59
CA VAL A 73 -19.82 3.90 5.14
C VAL A 73 -20.89 2.93 4.63
N GLY A 74 -21.48 2.13 5.52
CA GLY A 74 -22.37 1.03 5.17
C GLY A 74 -21.62 -0.26 4.79
N LEU A 75 -22.39 -1.29 4.47
CA LEU A 75 -21.90 -2.51 3.85
C LEU A 75 -21.78 -2.33 2.33
N GLY A 76 -20.72 -2.84 1.73
CA GLY A 76 -20.57 -2.88 0.27
C GLY A 76 -19.17 -2.56 -0.24
N ARG A 77 -19.07 -2.33 -1.56
CA ARG A 77 -17.80 -2.14 -2.29
C ARG A 77 -16.97 -0.99 -1.72
N THR A 78 -17.58 0.16 -1.41
CA THR A 78 -16.86 1.33 -0.89
C THR A 78 -16.15 1.04 0.42
N ASN A 79 -16.83 0.36 1.37
CA ASN A 79 -16.23 -0.02 2.64
C ASN A 79 -15.07 -1.01 2.43
N ALA A 80 -15.25 -2.01 1.55
CA ALA A 80 -14.19 -2.94 1.18
C ALA A 80 -12.96 -2.22 0.60
N ILE A 81 -13.17 -1.26 -0.33
CA ILE A 81 -12.07 -0.47 -0.92
C ILE A 81 -11.36 0.35 0.15
N ILE A 82 -12.08 1.09 1.00
CA ILE A 82 -11.46 1.92 2.07
C ILE A 82 -10.62 1.04 3.01
N THR A 83 -11.18 -0.10 3.41
CA THR A 83 -10.48 -1.07 4.27
C THR A 83 -9.22 -1.59 3.57
N MET A 84 -9.33 -2.07 2.33
CA MET A 84 -8.17 -2.58 1.59
C MET A 84 -7.11 -1.49 1.36
N VAL A 85 -7.52 -0.26 1.04
CA VAL A 85 -6.59 0.86 0.88
C VAL A 85 -5.83 1.11 2.17
N ALA A 86 -6.51 1.20 3.31
CA ALA A 86 -5.86 1.45 4.60
C ALA A 86 -4.81 0.37 4.93
N PHE A 87 -5.16 -0.91 4.73
CA PHE A 87 -4.27 -2.03 5.02
C PHE A 87 -3.10 -2.13 4.04
N SER A 88 -3.36 -2.03 2.74
CA SER A 88 -2.30 -2.03 1.72
C SER A 88 -1.36 -0.85 1.91
N LEU A 89 -1.89 0.32 2.27
CA LEU A 89 -1.09 1.53 2.47
C LEU A 89 -0.04 1.36 3.58
N MET A 90 -0.38 0.70 4.69
CA MET A 90 0.57 0.45 5.78
C MET A 90 1.79 -0.36 5.33
N ILE A 91 1.54 -1.43 4.59
CA ILE A 91 2.59 -2.34 4.10
C ILE A 91 3.41 -1.61 3.03
N LEU A 92 2.74 -1.01 2.05
CA LEU A 92 3.39 -0.38 0.90
C LEU A 92 4.24 0.82 1.30
N ILE A 93 3.80 1.66 2.25
CA ILE A 93 4.61 2.78 2.74
C ILE A 93 5.93 2.25 3.34
N ARG A 94 5.86 1.17 4.13
CA ARG A 94 7.06 0.54 4.69
C ARG A 94 7.97 0.03 3.59
N SER A 95 7.44 -0.73 2.63
CA SER A 95 8.21 -1.24 1.50
C SER A 95 8.91 -0.14 0.71
N VAL A 96 8.21 0.97 0.40
CA VAL A 96 8.77 2.10 -0.32
C VAL A 96 9.84 2.82 0.52
N ALA A 97 9.51 3.18 1.77
CA ALA A 97 10.41 3.98 2.60
C ALA A 97 11.68 3.21 2.98
N THR A 98 11.53 1.93 3.34
CA THR A 98 12.65 1.04 3.67
C THR A 98 13.47 0.75 2.42
N GLY A 99 12.84 0.44 1.28
CA GLY A 99 13.56 0.17 0.03
C GLY A 99 14.43 1.35 -0.43
N ILE A 100 13.98 2.60 -0.25
CA ILE A 100 14.79 3.79 -0.55
C ILE A 100 15.95 3.95 0.43
N ARG A 101 15.77 3.59 1.70
CA ARG A 101 16.80 3.74 2.75
C ARG A 101 17.86 2.64 2.73
N GLU A 102 17.51 1.47 2.22
CA GLU A 102 18.42 0.33 2.10
C GLU A 102 19.30 0.40 0.84
N VAL A 103 19.21 1.48 0.06
CA VAL A 103 20.14 1.72 -1.05
C VAL A 103 21.57 1.77 -0.50
N PRO A 104 22.49 0.93 -1.02
CA PRO A 104 23.86 0.88 -0.55
C PRO A 104 24.59 2.23 -0.63
N ALA A 105 25.41 2.53 0.38
CA ALA A 105 26.08 3.83 0.47
C ALA A 105 27.09 4.07 -0.67
N ASP A 106 27.74 3.01 -1.15
CA ASP A 106 28.66 3.03 -2.29
C ASP A 106 27.98 3.46 -3.60
N ILE A 107 26.72 3.05 -3.82
CA ILE A 107 25.91 3.53 -4.95
C ILE A 107 25.65 5.03 -4.84
N ILE A 108 25.34 5.52 -3.63
CA ILE A 108 25.09 6.94 -3.39
C ILE A 108 26.38 7.76 -3.58
N ASP A 109 27.52 7.25 -3.12
CA ASP A 109 28.81 7.93 -3.24
C ASP A 109 29.33 7.91 -4.69
N ALA A 110 29.11 6.83 -5.44
CA ALA A 110 29.36 6.80 -6.88
C ALA A 110 28.53 7.84 -7.63
N ALA A 111 27.24 7.97 -7.32
CA ALA A 111 26.37 8.97 -7.92
C ALA A 111 26.82 10.41 -7.59
N ARG A 112 27.27 10.66 -6.35
CA ARG A 112 27.89 11.95 -5.98
C ARG A 112 29.21 12.20 -6.72
N GLY A 113 30.03 11.17 -6.91
CA GLY A 113 31.27 11.23 -7.70
C GLY A 113 31.04 11.57 -9.18
N MET A 114 29.87 11.19 -9.72
CA MET A 114 29.41 11.60 -11.06
C MET A 114 28.82 13.03 -11.10
N GLY A 115 28.86 13.79 -10.00
CA GLY A 115 28.35 15.16 -9.92
C GLY A 115 26.82 15.26 -9.76
N MET A 116 26.14 14.17 -9.40
CA MET A 116 24.68 14.18 -9.23
C MET A 116 24.29 14.86 -7.91
N ASN A 117 23.31 15.78 -7.99
CA ASN A 117 22.70 16.37 -6.82
C ASN A 117 21.67 15.43 -6.15
N LYS A 118 21.23 15.75 -4.93
CA LYS A 118 20.30 14.91 -4.15
C LYS A 118 18.97 14.59 -4.88
N ALA A 119 18.49 15.48 -5.74
CA ALA A 119 17.25 15.25 -6.51
C ALA A 119 17.49 14.35 -7.72
N GLN A 120 18.67 14.43 -8.34
CA GLN A 120 19.09 13.53 -9.41
C GLN A 120 19.29 12.10 -8.87
N ILE A 121 20.00 11.94 -7.73
CA ILE A 121 20.23 10.63 -7.09
C ILE A 121 18.90 9.94 -6.72
N MET A 122 17.85 10.70 -6.38
CA MET A 122 16.54 10.13 -6.05
C MET A 122 15.72 9.73 -7.29
N ARG A 123 15.99 10.34 -8.45
CA ARG A 123 15.15 10.19 -9.66
C ARG A 123 15.78 9.33 -10.75
N ARG A 124 17.08 9.06 -10.68
CA ARG A 124 17.89 8.39 -11.69
C ARG A 124 18.76 7.36 -11.02
#